data_AF-A0A8B8KYJ5-F1
#
_entry.id   AF-A0A8B8KYJ5-F1
#
_cell.length_a   1.000
_cell.length_b   1.000
_cell.length_c   1.000
_cell.angle_alpha   90.00
_cell.angle_beta   90.00
_cell.angle_gamma   90.00
#
_symmetry.space_group_name_H-M   'P 1'
#
loop_
_entity.id
_entity.type
_entity.pdbx_description
1 polymer ?
#
loop_
_entity_poly.entity_id
_entity_poly.type
_entity_poly.pdbx_seq_one_letter_code
_entity_poly.pdbx_strand_id
1 'polypeptide(L)'
;MMARHQGGNPSPLRHHHDLPVGSAQMICGSCRRLLSYPRGAKHVKCSCCQTVNIVFEADQVGQVKCGSCAVLLMYPYGSSQVRCSSCRFVTEIGAHNRRPPWSVQQRKPTPSKAGC
;
A
#
# COMPACT_ATOMS: atom_id res chain seq x y z
N MET A 1 44.57 -46.00 -15.19
CA MET A 1 43.86 -45.87 -13.90
C MET A 1 43.99 -44.45 -13.38
N MET A 2 42.98 -44.02 -12.63
CA MET A 2 42.78 -42.73 -11.95
C MET A 2 42.00 -41.65 -12.74
N ALA A 3 40.68 -41.72 -12.54
CA ALA A 3 39.70 -40.68 -12.80
C ALA A 3 39.96 -39.43 -11.93
N ARG A 4 39.71 -38.24 -12.48
CA ARG A 4 39.56 -37.01 -11.67
C ARG A 4 38.21 -36.39 -11.94
N HIS A 5 37.41 -36.38 -10.88
CA HIS A 5 36.09 -35.77 -10.76
C HIS A 5 36.14 -34.29 -11.08
N GLN A 6 35.30 -33.83 -12.02
CA GLN A 6 34.93 -32.41 -12.12
C GLN A 6 33.75 -32.18 -11.18
N GLY A 7 34.07 -31.71 -9.96
CA GLY A 7 33.09 -31.21 -9.01
C GLY A 7 32.46 -29.92 -9.54
N GLY A 8 31.13 -29.88 -9.52
CA GLY A 8 30.34 -28.74 -9.94
C GLY A 8 30.63 -27.50 -9.11
N ASN A 9 30.71 -26.35 -9.78
CA ASN A 9 30.63 -25.05 -9.15
C ASN A 9 29.25 -24.47 -9.45
N PRO A 10 28.27 -24.56 -8.53
CA PRO A 10 27.00 -23.87 -8.71
C PRO A 10 27.25 -22.37 -8.59
N SER A 11 27.05 -21.66 -9.71
CA SER A 11 27.02 -20.21 -9.77
C SER A 11 26.24 -19.64 -8.58
N PRO A 12 26.75 -18.62 -7.88
CA PRO A 12 26.02 -18.03 -6.77
C PRO A 12 24.74 -17.41 -7.32
N LEU A 13 23.61 -17.99 -6.91
CA LEU A 13 22.28 -17.46 -7.14
C LEU A 13 22.31 -15.98 -6.76
N ARG A 14 22.03 -15.12 -7.73
CA ARG A 14 21.76 -13.69 -7.52
C ARG A 14 20.43 -13.58 -6.76
N HIS A 15 20.45 -13.87 -5.48
CA HIS A 15 19.39 -13.44 -4.58
C HIS A 15 19.53 -11.94 -4.44
N HIS A 16 18.72 -11.22 -5.22
CA HIS A 16 18.49 -9.81 -5.00
C HIS A 16 18.19 -9.59 -3.52
N HIS A 17 19.01 -8.75 -2.90
CA HIS A 17 18.69 -8.07 -1.66
C HIS A 17 17.26 -7.53 -1.74
N ASP A 18 16.39 -7.97 -0.83
CA ASP A 18 15.51 -7.04 -0.14
C ASP A 18 15.38 -7.50 1.31
N LEU A 19 16.38 -7.09 2.09
CA LEU A 19 16.24 -6.94 3.53
C LEU A 19 15.01 -6.05 3.76
N PRO A 20 13.96 -6.47 4.48
CA PRO A 20 12.94 -5.54 4.93
C PRO A 20 13.52 -4.77 6.13
N VAL A 21 14.58 -4.00 5.90
CA VAL A 21 15.16 -3.08 6.89
C VAL A 21 14.28 -1.83 6.88
N GLY A 22 13.08 -2.01 7.40
CA GLY A 22 12.11 -0.94 7.54
C GLY A 22 10.78 -1.44 8.07
N SER A 23 10.37 -0.87 9.19
CA SER A 23 8.99 -0.93 9.64
C SER A 23 8.17 0.16 8.95
N ALA A 24 6.90 -0.14 8.71
CA ALA A 24 5.88 0.82 8.33
C ALA A 24 4.77 0.80 9.38
N GLN A 25 3.84 1.76 9.25
CA GLN A 25 2.75 1.95 10.19
C GLN A 25 1.41 2.02 9.47
N MET A 26 0.36 1.58 10.16
CA MET A 26 -1.02 1.73 9.72
C MET A 26 -1.94 1.88 10.93
N ILE A 27 -3.15 2.38 10.68
CA ILE A 27 -4.22 2.40 11.69
C ILE A 27 -5.11 1.17 11.47
N CYS A 28 -5.41 0.43 12.54
CA CYS A 28 -6.35 -0.68 12.48
C CYS A 28 -7.74 -0.18 12.05
N GLY A 29 -8.33 -0.82 11.04
CA GLY A 29 -9.65 -0.47 10.52
C GLY A 29 -10.80 -0.72 11.49
N SER A 30 -10.59 -1.51 12.55
CA SER A 30 -11.60 -1.82 13.57
C SER A 30 -11.44 -0.96 14.84
N CYS A 31 -10.33 -1.15 15.58
CA CYS A 31 -10.13 -0.47 16.87
C CYS A 31 -9.33 0.84 16.79
N ARG A 32 -8.92 1.27 15.60
CA ARG A 32 -8.13 2.50 15.35
C ARG A 32 -6.77 2.59 16.07
N ARG A 33 -6.26 1.47 16.59
CA ARG A 33 -4.91 1.36 17.14
C ARG A 33 -3.86 1.51 16.03
N LEU A 34 -2.79 2.27 16.30
CA LEU A 34 -1.60 2.30 15.44
C LEU A 34 -0.86 0.96 15.52
N LEU A 35 -0.57 0.36 14.36
CA LEU A 35 0.12 -0.92 14.21
C LEU A 35 1.44 -0.68 13.48
N SER A 36 2.53 -1.22 14.02
CA SER A 36 3.80 -1.34 13.32
C SER A 36 3.89 -2.70 12.65
N TYR A 37 4.40 -2.75 11.44
CA TYR A 37 4.56 -3.98 10.67
C TYR A 37 5.79 -3.91 9.75
N PRO A 38 6.39 -5.04 9.36
CA PRO A 38 7.50 -5.05 8.40
C PRO A 38 7.01 -4.61 7.02
N ARG A 39 7.78 -3.77 6.31
CA ARG A 39 7.47 -3.42 4.91
C ARG A 39 7.32 -4.69 4.05
N GLY A 40 6.37 -4.66 3.11
CA GLY A 40 6.03 -5.82 2.28
C GLY A 40 5.04 -6.81 2.92
N ALA A 41 4.62 -6.61 4.18
CA ALA A 41 3.50 -7.38 4.73
C ALA A 41 2.21 -7.05 3.96
N LYS A 42 1.47 -8.09 3.52
CA LYS A 42 0.15 -7.93 2.88
C LYS A 42 -1.00 -7.87 3.89
N HIS A 43 -0.79 -8.46 5.06
CA HIS A 43 -1.78 -8.55 6.12
C HIS A 43 -1.13 -8.33 7.48
N VAL A 44 -1.82 -7.63 8.37
CA VAL A 44 -1.36 -7.37 9.74
C VAL A 44 -2.50 -7.66 10.70
N LYS A 45 -2.28 -8.62 11.61
CA LYS A 45 -3.22 -8.90 12.69
C LYS A 45 -3.05 -7.85 13.79
N CYS A 46 -4.14 -7.18 14.15
CA CYS A 46 -4.14 -6.25 15.28
C CYS A 46 -3.94 -7.02 16.59
N SER A 47 -2.92 -6.68 17.36
CA SER A 47 -2.67 -7.30 18.67
C SER A 47 -3.76 -6.99 19.71
N CYS A 48 -4.47 -5.87 19.55
CA CYS A 48 -5.50 -5.41 20.48
C CYS A 48 -6.85 -6.10 20.23
N CYS A 49 -7.37 -6.08 19.00
CA CYS A 49 -8.71 -6.57 18.68
C CYS A 49 -8.73 -7.81 17.76
N GLN A 50 -7.55 -8.38 17.46
CA GLN A 50 -7.37 -9.57 16.60
C GLN A 50 -7.85 -9.42 15.15
N THR A 51 -8.40 -8.27 14.74
CA THR A 51 -8.78 -7.99 13.35
C THR A 51 -7.58 -8.11 12.43
N VAL A 52 -7.72 -8.87 11.34
CA VAL A 52 -6.74 -8.93 10.25
C VAL A 52 -7.00 -7.74 9.32
N ASN A 53 -6.00 -6.87 9.19
CA ASN A 53 -6.05 -5.70 8.32
C ASN A 53 -5.27 -6.00 7.04
N ILE A 54 -5.78 -5.53 5.91
CA ILE A 54 -5.07 -5.57 4.63
C ILE A 54 -4.15 -4.36 4.57
N VAL A 55 -2.89 -4.60 4.22
CA VAL A 55 -1.91 -3.54 3.96
C VAL A 55 -1.87 -3.31 2.46
N PHE A 56 -2.03 -2.05 2.06
CA PHE A 56 -1.79 -1.63 0.70
C PHE A 56 -0.56 -0.75 0.66
N GLU A 57 0.35 -1.04 -0.27
CA GLU A 57 1.42 -0.12 -0.59
C GLU A 57 0.84 1.13 -1.28
N ALA A 58 1.57 2.24 -1.24
CA ALA A 58 1.07 3.53 -1.72
C ALA A 58 0.74 3.54 -3.24
N ASP A 59 1.29 2.61 -4.01
CA ASP A 59 0.98 2.40 -5.43
C ASP A 59 -0.32 1.59 -5.65
N GLN A 60 -0.78 0.85 -4.65
CA GLN A 60 -1.97 -0.02 -4.71
C GLN A 60 -3.26 0.68 -4.28
N VAL A 61 -3.19 1.94 -3.85
CA VAL A 61 -4.36 2.71 -3.38
C VAL A 61 -4.66 3.90 -4.27
N GLY A 62 -5.90 3.95 -4.75
CA GLY A 62 -6.50 5.12 -5.39
C GLY A 62 -7.29 5.99 -4.40
N GLN A 63 -7.55 7.23 -4.79
CA GLN A 63 -8.42 8.15 -4.07
C GLN A 63 -9.50 8.72 -4.97
N VAL A 64 -10.73 8.82 -4.46
CA VAL A 64 -11.86 9.47 -5.15
C VAL A 64 -12.70 10.26 -4.16
N LYS A 65 -13.29 11.38 -4.57
CA LYS A 65 -14.31 12.06 -3.77
C LYS A 65 -15.66 11.38 -3.99
N CYS A 66 -16.39 11.10 -2.93
CA CYS A 66 -17.75 10.62 -3.02
C CYS A 66 -18.62 11.61 -3.80
N GLY A 67 -19.38 11.12 -4.79
CA GLY A 67 -20.26 11.97 -5.61
C GLY A 67 -21.44 12.61 -4.86
N SER A 68 -21.75 12.15 -3.65
CA SER A 68 -22.85 12.68 -2.83
C SER A 68 -22.35 13.57 -1.67
N CYS A 69 -21.50 13.04 -0.79
CA CYS A 69 -21.07 13.75 0.42
C CYS A 69 -19.66 14.36 0.32
N ALA A 70 -19.01 14.29 -0.84
CA ALA A 70 -17.65 14.79 -1.12
C ALA A 70 -16.51 14.23 -0.25
N VAL A 71 -16.78 13.32 0.69
CA VAL A 71 -15.76 12.64 1.51
C VAL A 71 -14.75 11.94 0.60
N LEU A 72 -13.47 12.07 0.94
CA LEU A 72 -12.38 11.39 0.23
C LEU A 72 -12.36 9.91 0.64
N LEU A 73 -12.52 9.04 -0.35
CA LEU A 73 -12.50 7.59 -0.19
C LEU A 73 -11.16 7.05 -0.71
N MET A 74 -10.59 6.11 0.04
CA MET A 74 -9.47 5.29 -0.40
C MET A 74 -10.01 3.95 -0.90
N TYR A 75 -9.50 3.46 -2.02
CA TYR A 75 -9.96 2.21 -2.63
C TYR A 75 -8.81 1.47 -3.32
N PRO A 76 -8.89 0.13 -3.48
CA PRO A 76 -7.89 -0.64 -4.21
C PRO A 76 -7.80 -0.18 -5.67
N TYR A 77 -6.59 0.11 -6.14
CA TYR A 77 -6.38 0.55 -7.51
C TYR A 77 -6.91 -0.50 -8.51
N GLY A 78 -7.64 -0.05 -9.53
CA GLY A 78 -8.32 -0.92 -10.49
C GLY A 78 -9.79 -1.23 -10.17
N SER A 79 -10.32 -0.81 -9.02
CA SER A 79 -11.77 -0.92 -8.75
C SER A 79 -12.56 -0.03 -9.72
N SER A 80 -13.66 -0.54 -10.28
CA SER A 80 -14.59 0.20 -11.15
C SER A 80 -15.59 1.06 -10.37
N GLN A 81 -15.81 0.76 -9.09
CA GLN A 81 -16.72 1.49 -8.22
C GLN A 81 -16.30 1.39 -6.76
N VAL A 82 -16.72 2.36 -5.94
CA VAL A 82 -16.52 2.34 -4.49
C VAL A 82 -17.79 2.82 -3.78
N ARG A 83 -18.18 2.10 -2.71
CA ARG A 83 -19.29 2.51 -1.85
C ARG A 83 -18.76 3.38 -0.71
N CYS A 84 -19.34 4.56 -0.54
CA CYS A 84 -18.99 5.47 0.55
C CYS A 84 -19.39 4.87 1.91
N SER A 85 -18.44 4.81 2.84
CA SER A 85 -18.71 4.35 4.22
C SER A 85 -19.59 5.33 5.00
N SER A 86 -19.55 6.62 4.66
CA SER A 86 -20.30 7.67 5.37
C SER A 86 -21.76 7.77 4.92
N CYS A 87 -22.03 7.81 3.62
CA CYS A 87 -23.38 8.05 3.06
C CYS A 87 -23.93 6.90 2.22
N ARG A 88 -23.18 5.80 2.08
CA ARG A 88 -23.55 4.60 1.30
C ARG A 88 -23.72 4.79 -0.21
N PHE A 89 -23.54 6.01 -0.74
CA PHE A 89 -23.53 6.30 -2.19
C PHE A 89 -22.41 5.53 -2.89
N VAL A 90 -22.71 4.98 -4.08
CA VAL A 90 -21.73 4.27 -4.92
C VAL A 90 -21.19 5.25 -5.96
N THR A 91 -19.88 5.44 -5.97
CA THR A 91 -19.19 6.29 -6.95
C THR A 91 -18.47 5.40 -7.95
N GLU A 92 -18.79 5.56 -9.24
CA GLU A 92 -18.06 4.94 -10.33
C GLU A 92 -16.69 5.59 -10.52
N ILE A 93 -15.68 4.78 -10.83
CA ILE A 93 -14.31 5.21 -11.07
C ILE A 93 -14.08 5.28 -12.57
N GLY A 94 -14.02 6.50 -13.10
CA GLY A 94 -13.76 6.79 -14.51
C GLY A 94 -12.49 7.62 -14.70
N ALA A 95 -12.10 7.85 -15.95
CA ALA A 95 -10.93 8.67 -16.28
C ALA A 95 -10.98 10.09 -15.67
N HIS A 96 -12.19 10.64 -15.47
CA HIS A 96 -12.42 11.98 -14.96
C HIS A 96 -12.21 12.14 -13.44
N ASN A 97 -12.26 11.04 -12.67
CA ASN A 97 -12.13 11.08 -11.21
C ASN A 97 -11.05 10.11 -10.66
N ARG A 98 -10.41 9.34 -11.55
CA ARG A 98 -9.24 8.52 -11.23
C ARG A 98 -8.06 9.43 -10.89
N ARG A 99 -7.57 9.30 -9.66
CA ARG A 99 -6.29 9.92 -9.26
C ARG A 99 -5.13 8.95 -9.47
N PRO A 100 -3.92 9.47 -9.74
CA PRO A 100 -2.72 8.64 -9.74
C PRO A 100 -2.52 7.98 -8.37
N PRO A 101 -1.75 6.88 -8.28
CA PRO A 101 -1.52 6.21 -7.02
C PRO A 101 -0.99 7.16 -5.94
N TRP A 102 -1.32 6.87 -4.69
CA TRP A 102 -1.00 7.72 -3.55
C TRP A 102 0.50 8.06 -3.47
N SER A 103 1.38 7.15 -3.88
CA SER A 103 2.83 7.35 -3.98
C SER A 103 3.22 8.55 -4.86
N VAL A 104 2.51 8.79 -5.96
CA VAL A 104 2.73 9.91 -6.87
C VAL A 104 2.19 11.20 -6.26
N GLN A 105 1.04 11.12 -5.57
CA GLN A 105 0.40 12.29 -4.96
C GLN A 105 1.19 12.82 -3.75
N GLN A 106 1.82 11.95 -2.97
CA GLN A 106 2.67 12.33 -1.84
C GLN A 106 3.96 13.04 -2.26
N ARG A 107 4.41 12.86 -3.50
CA ARG A 107 5.61 13.54 -4.03
C ARG A 107 5.38 15.01 -4.38
N LYS A 108 4.15 15.54 -4.23
CA LYS A 108 3.92 16.97 -4.45
C LYS A 108 4.67 17.79 -3.39
N PRO A 109 5.54 18.74 -3.80
CA PRO A 109 6.16 19.67 -2.87
C PRO A 109 5.06 20.38 -2.08
N THR A 110 5.17 20.40 -0.76
CA THR A 110 4.43 21.34 0.05
C THR A 110 4.74 22.74 -0.47
N PRO A 111 3.75 23.64 -0.67
CA PRO A 111 4.06 25.02 -0.98
C PRO A 111 4.83 25.57 0.22
N SER A 112 6.11 25.88 0.03
CA SER A 112 6.88 26.69 0.94
C SER A 112 6.05 27.96 1.18
N LYS A 113 5.75 28.26 2.45
CA LYS A 113 5.22 29.57 2.80
C LYS A 113 6.22 30.60 2.26
N ALA A 114 5.88 31.27 1.16
CA ALA A 114 6.52 32.50 0.78
C ALA A 114 6.13 33.53 1.85
N GLY A 115 7.01 33.69 2.84
CA GLY A 115 6.96 34.84 3.72
C GLY A 115 7.36 36.06 2.92
N CYS A 116 6.47 37.05 2.89
CA CYS A 116 6.85 38.46 2.82
C CYS A 116 6.68 39.01 4.23
#